data_AF-A0AAN5CB76-F1
#
_entry.id   AF-A0AAN5CB76-F1
#
_cell.length_a   1.000
_cell.length_b   1.000
_cell.length_c   1.000
_cell.angle_alpha   90.00
_cell.angle_beta   90.00
_cell.angle_gamma   90.00
#
_symmetry.space_group_name_H-M   'P 1'
#
loop_
_entity.id
_entity.type
_entity.pdbx_description
1 polymer ?
#
loop_
_entity_poly.entity_id
_entity_poly.type
_entity_poly.pdbx_seq_one_letter_code
_entity_poly.pdbx_strand_id
1 'polypeptide(L)'
;MDSCRRDESLHERDLHHVTIQLLRDLELDKKEYVLIKALIVCNPAIEGLSMSYKAKLEHEREKYAKSLMSYVLASRGTQKGPVAFTSMMGLVEWLTNLMKRHKVIY
;
A
#
# COMPACT_ATOMS: atom_id res chain seq x y z
N MET A 1 0.74 -15.35 -30.64
CA MET A 1 1.56 -14.96 -29.47
C MET A 1 1.67 -13.45 -29.29
N ASP A 2 1.67 -12.62 -30.35
CA ASP A 2 1.76 -11.15 -30.23
C ASP A 2 0.50 -10.43 -29.72
N SER A 3 -0.67 -11.07 -29.73
CA SER A 3 -1.90 -10.47 -29.17
C SER A 3 -1.93 -10.55 -27.65
N CYS A 4 -1.41 -11.64 -27.07
CA CYS A 4 -1.38 -11.88 -25.62
C CYS A 4 -0.40 -10.94 -24.90
N ARG A 5 0.80 -10.73 -25.49
CA ARG A 5 1.79 -9.77 -24.95
C ARG A 5 1.33 -8.31 -25.02
N ARG A 6 0.50 -7.96 -26.00
CA ARG A 6 -0.08 -6.61 -26.10
C ARG A 6 -1.15 -6.37 -25.05
N ASP A 7 -1.97 -7.38 -24.77
CA ASP A 7 -3.04 -7.32 -23.76
C ASP A 7 -2.46 -7.15 -22.33
N GLU A 8 -1.40 -7.89 -21.99
CA GLU A 8 -0.67 -7.72 -20.72
C GLU A 8 -0.10 -6.31 -20.54
N SER A 9 0.48 -5.74 -21.61
CA SER A 9 1.06 -4.39 -21.56
C SER A 9 0.02 -3.27 -21.39
N LEU A 10 -1.20 -3.48 -21.90
CA LEU A 10 -2.32 -2.56 -21.73
C LEU A 10 -2.87 -2.65 -20.30
N HIS A 11 -3.04 -3.87 -19.79
CA HIS A 11 -3.48 -4.10 -18.42
C HIS A 11 -2.51 -3.51 -17.37
N GLU A 12 -1.20 -3.65 -17.59
CA GLU A 12 -0.18 -3.06 -16.70
C GLU A 12 -0.21 -1.51 -16.72
N ARG A 13 -0.42 -0.91 -17.90
CA ARG A 13 -0.57 0.55 -18.04
C ARG A 13 -1.81 1.07 -17.33
N ASP A 14 -2.94 0.41 -17.51
CA ASP A 14 -4.20 0.78 -16.85
C ASP A 14 -4.07 0.68 -15.34
N LEU A 15 -3.38 -0.34 -14.85
CA LEU A 15 -3.12 -0.52 -13.43
C LEU A 15 -2.23 0.57 -12.84
N HIS A 16 -1.13 0.89 -13.53
CA HIS A 16 -0.27 2.00 -13.13
C HIS A 16 -1.03 3.32 -13.14
N HIS A 17 -1.88 3.54 -14.14
CA HIS A 17 -2.72 4.73 -14.23
C HIS A 17 -3.68 4.85 -13.03
N VAL A 18 -4.41 3.78 -12.70
CA VAL A 18 -5.31 3.73 -11.53
C VAL A 18 -4.54 3.96 -10.23
N THR A 19 -3.37 3.35 -10.08
CA THR A 19 -2.52 3.53 -8.89
C THR A 19 -2.07 4.98 -8.74
N ILE A 20 -1.63 5.61 -9.83
CA ILE A 20 -1.21 7.02 -9.84
C ILE A 20 -2.39 7.92 -9.49
N GLN A 21 -3.58 7.64 -10.03
CA GLN A 21 -4.78 8.43 -9.75
C GLN A 21 -5.16 8.38 -8.26
N LEU A 22 -5.24 7.18 -7.68
CA LEU A 22 -5.53 7.00 -6.25
C LEU A 22 -4.52 7.73 -5.35
N LEU A 23 -3.23 7.68 -5.70
CA LEU A 23 -2.19 8.39 -4.95
C LEU A 23 -2.31 9.91 -5.06
N ARG A 24 -2.74 10.45 -6.21
CA ARG A 24 -2.99 11.88 -6.39
C ARG A 24 -4.20 12.34 -5.58
N ASP A 25 -5.29 11.59 -5.61
CA ASP A 25 -6.55 11.94 -4.94
C ASP A 25 -6.41 11.98 -3.41
N LEU A 26 -5.43 11.25 -2.84
CA LEU A 26 -5.13 11.29 -1.41
C LEU A 26 -4.31 12.52 -0.98
N GLU A 27 -3.75 13.27 -1.94
CA GLU A 27 -2.91 14.45 -1.71
C GLU A 27 -1.84 14.19 -0.64
N LEU A 28 -1.09 13.09 -0.81
CA LEU A 28 -0.11 12.64 0.19
C LEU A 28 1.04 13.62 0.31
N ASP A 29 1.40 13.95 1.55
CA ASP A 29 2.71 14.55 1.82
C ASP A 29 3.82 13.49 1.85
N LYS A 30 5.07 13.97 1.93
CA LYS A 30 6.25 13.08 1.92
C LYS A 30 6.25 12.08 3.08
N LYS A 31 5.77 12.46 4.27
CA LYS A 31 5.79 11.57 5.45
C LYS A 31 4.71 10.51 5.34
N GLU A 32 3.51 10.89 4.90
CA GLU A 32 2.41 9.97 4.64
C GLU A 32 2.80 8.94 3.57
N TYR A 33 3.43 9.40 2.48
CA TYR A 33 3.91 8.52 1.42
C TYR A 33 4.95 7.49 1.90
N VAL A 34 5.92 7.92 2.72
CA VAL A 34 6.93 7.01 3.29
C VAL A 34 6.31 6.00 4.26
N LEU A 35 5.35 6.43 5.09
CA LEU A 35 4.64 5.55 6.01
C LEU A 35 3.80 4.50 5.26
N ILE A 36 3.12 4.90 4.19
CA ILE A 36 2.39 3.97 3.30
C ILE A 36 3.36 2.94 2.69
N LYS A 37 4.52 3.37 2.19
CA LYS A 37 5.55 2.44 1.68
C LYS A 37 6.03 1.47 2.77
N ALA A 38 6.27 1.96 3.98
CA ALA A 38 6.68 1.11 5.09
C ALA A 38 5.62 0.05 5.42
N LEU A 39 4.33 0.42 5.42
CA LEU A 39 3.21 -0.50 5.62
C LEU A 39 3.12 -1.58 4.53
N ILE A 40 3.39 -1.21 3.26
CA ILE A 40 3.42 -2.14 2.13
C ILE A 40 4.60 -3.12 2.24
N VAL A 41 5.78 -2.63 2.61
CA VAL A 41 7.00 -3.44 2.76
C VAL A 41 6.89 -4.38 3.97
N CYS A 42 6.33 -3.91 5.09
CA CYS A 42 6.07 -4.71 6.28
C CYS A 42 4.81 -5.56 6.12
N ASN A 43 4.80 -6.42 5.11
CA ASN A 43 3.73 -7.37 4.84
C ASN A 43 4.07 -8.75 5.45
N PRO A 44 3.39 -9.16 6.54
CA PRO A 44 3.62 -10.47 7.17
C PRO A 44 3.12 -11.65 6.31
N ALA A 45 2.32 -11.38 5.27
CA ALA A 45 1.79 -12.39 4.35
C ALA A 45 2.77 -12.79 3.22
N ILE A 46 4.03 -12.35 3.29
CA ILE A 46 5.07 -12.81 2.36
C ILE A 46 5.33 -14.31 2.59
N GLU A 47 5.25 -15.08 1.52
CA GLU A 47 5.51 -16.53 1.52
C GLU A 47 6.98 -16.84 1.85
N GLY A 48 7.22 -17.99 2.49
CA GLY A 48 8.57 -18.42 2.85
C GLY A 48 9.17 -17.79 4.11
N LEU A 49 8.48 -16.84 4.77
CA LEU A 49 8.94 -16.28 6.05
C LEU A 49 8.64 -17.22 7.23
N SER A 50 9.60 -17.32 8.16
CA SER A 50 9.37 -18.01 9.44
C SER A 50 8.37 -17.24 10.31
N MET A 51 7.76 -17.93 11.27
CA MET A 51 6.82 -17.31 12.21
C MET A 51 7.45 -16.17 13.01
N SER A 52 8.73 -16.28 13.38
CA SER A 52 9.43 -15.22 14.10
C SER A 52 9.62 -13.96 13.26
N TYR A 53 9.90 -14.08 11.96
CA TYR A 53 9.98 -12.92 11.07
C TYR A 53 8.61 -12.32 10.76
N LYS A 54 7.56 -13.14 10.59
CA LYS A 54 6.19 -12.65 10.45
C LYS A 54 5.76 -11.80 11.66
N ALA A 55 6.04 -12.27 12.87
CA ALA A 55 5.76 -11.53 14.09
C ALA A 55 6.51 -10.18 14.16
N LYS A 56 7.78 -10.14 13.74
CA LYS A 56 8.54 -8.88 13.65
C LYS A 56 7.96 -7.91 12.63
N LEU A 57 7.53 -8.40 11.46
CA LEU A 57 6.90 -7.55 10.45
C LEU A 57 5.55 -7.00 10.92
N GLU A 58 4.74 -7.82 11.61
CA GLU A 58 3.48 -7.36 12.20
C GLU A 58 3.73 -6.25 13.22
N HIS A 59 4.72 -6.43 14.09
CA HIS A 59 5.08 -5.41 15.09
C HIS A 59 5.48 -4.08 14.44
N GLU A 60 6.32 -4.10 13.42
CA GLU A 60 6.71 -2.88 12.69
C GLU A 60 5.51 -2.28 11.93
N ARG A 61 4.67 -3.12 11.32
CA ARG A 61 3.45 -2.67 10.63
C ARG A 61 2.51 -1.93 11.58
N GLU A 62 2.28 -2.45 12.78
CA GLU A 62 1.49 -1.77 13.81
C GLU A 62 2.10 -0.42 14.19
N LYS A 63 3.42 -0.36 14.35
CA LYS A 63 4.13 0.87 14.71
C LYS A 63 4.00 1.94 13.63
N TYR A 64 4.11 1.56 12.35
CA TYR A 64 3.89 2.48 11.23
C TYR A 64 2.43 2.92 11.11
N ALA A 65 1.47 2.03 11.36
CA ALA A 65 0.05 2.37 11.36
C ALA A 65 -0.29 3.38 12.47
N LYS A 66 0.22 3.16 13.69
CA LYS A 66 0.08 4.11 14.81
C LYS A 66 0.71 5.46 14.47
N SER A 67 1.91 5.45 13.89
CA SER A 67 2.61 6.67 13.47
C SER A 67 1.83 7.44 12.39
N LEU A 68 1.25 6.73 11.41
CA LEU A 68 0.41 7.34 10.38
C LEU A 68 -0.84 7.97 10.98
N MET A 69 -1.56 7.25 11.84
CA MET A 69 -2.74 7.77 12.54
C MET A 69 -2.40 9.05 13.32
N SER A 70 -1.36 9.00 14.17
CA SER A 70 -0.92 10.16 14.94
C SER A 70 -0.54 11.34 14.03
N TYR A 71 0.14 11.07 12.92
CA TYR A 71 0.55 12.10 11.98
C TYR A 71 -0.65 12.76 11.30
N VAL A 72 -1.57 11.99 10.72
CA VAL A 72 -2.72 12.56 10.00
C VAL A 72 -3.70 13.26 10.93
N LEU A 73 -3.81 12.83 12.18
CA LEU A 73 -4.57 13.56 13.21
C LEU A 73 -3.94 14.93 13.49
N ALA A 74 -2.61 15.00 13.58
CA ALA A 74 -1.90 16.25 13.84
C ALA A 74 -1.84 17.18 12.62
N SER A 75 -1.66 16.64 11.41
CA SER A 75 -1.46 17.43 10.19
C SER A 75 -2.77 17.81 9.48
N ARG A 76 -3.76 16.91 9.46
CA ARG A 76 -5.06 17.11 8.77
C ARG A 76 -6.20 17.43 9.74
N GLY A 77 -5.95 17.35 11.05
CA GLY A 77 -6.93 17.64 12.10
C GLY A 77 -7.90 16.49 12.37
N THR A 78 -8.71 16.63 13.43
CA THR A 78 -9.59 15.55 13.93
C THR A 78 -10.76 15.20 13.02
N GLN A 79 -11.13 16.10 12.09
CA GLN A 79 -12.23 15.86 11.14
C GLN A 79 -11.76 15.11 9.89
N LYS A 80 -10.63 15.52 9.30
CA LYS A 80 -10.11 14.94 8.04
C LYS A 80 -9.10 13.81 8.26
N GLY A 81 -8.37 13.83 9.38
CA GLY A 81 -7.34 12.86 9.72
C GLY A 81 -7.84 11.40 9.74
N PRO A 82 -8.92 11.05 10.46
CA PRO A 82 -9.43 9.69 10.51
C PRO A 82 -9.90 9.16 9.14
N VAL A 83 -10.53 10.02 8.34
CA VAL A 83 -10.96 9.68 6.98
C VAL A 83 -9.74 9.41 6.10
N ALA A 84 -8.73 10.29 6.14
CA ALA A 84 -7.49 10.11 5.40
C ALA A 84 -6.77 8.82 5.81
N PHE A 85 -6.67 8.53 7.11
CA PHE A 85 -6.09 7.28 7.61
C PHE A 85 -6.79 6.06 7.00
N THR A 86 -8.12 6.03 7.05
CA THR A 86 -8.91 4.90 6.54
C THR A 86 -8.71 4.71 5.03
N SER A 87 -8.72 5.80 4.26
CA SER A 87 -8.48 5.75 2.82
C SER A 87 -7.06 5.27 2.48
N MET A 88 -6.05 5.73 3.23
CA MET A 88 -4.65 5.28 3.05
C MET A 88 -4.47 3.80 3.39
N MET A 89 -5.12 3.31 4.47
CA MET A 89 -5.10 1.89 4.81
C MET A 89 -5.81 1.04 3.76
N GLY A 90 -6.92 1.52 3.19
CA GLY A 90 -7.59 0.88 2.06
C GLY A 90 -6.68 0.77 0.83
N LEU A 91 -5.92 1.83 0.52
CA LEU A 91 -4.93 1.80 -0.56
C LEU A 91 -3.82 0.78 -0.28
N VAL A 92 -3.30 0.70 0.95
CA VAL A 92 -2.27 -0.28 1.33
C VAL A 92 -2.76 -1.71 1.10
N GLU A 93 -3.99 -2.02 1.51
CA GLU A 93 -4.57 -3.35 1.33
C GLU A 93 -4.80 -3.67 -0.16
N TRP A 94 -5.34 -2.71 -0.92
CA TRP A 94 -5.54 -2.85 -2.36
C TRP A 94 -4.21 -3.11 -3.10
N LEU A 95 -3.17 -2.31 -2.82
CA LEU A 95 -1.83 -2.48 -3.40
C LEU A 95 -1.20 -3.82 -2.99
N THR A 96 -1.37 -4.23 -1.73
CA THR A 96 -0.85 -5.51 -1.25
C THR A 96 -1.47 -6.68 -2.00
N ASN A 97 -2.79 -6.65 -2.20
CA ASN A 97 -3.51 -7.70 -2.93
C ASN A 97 -3.25 -7.65 -4.44
N LEU A 98 -3.01 -6.46 -4.99
CA LEU A 98 -2.56 -6.31 -6.35
C LEU A 98 -1.19 -6.96 -6.58
N MET A 99 -0.20 -6.66 -5.74
CA MET A 99 1.13 -7.27 -5.85
C MET A 99 1.10 -8.79 -5.69
N LYS A 100 0.24 -9.32 -4.81
CA LYS A 100 0.03 -10.78 -4.70
C LYS A 100 -0.44 -11.38 -6.03
N ARG A 101 -1.41 -10.73 -6.70
CA ARG A 101 -1.91 -11.17 -8.02
C ARG A 101 -0.85 -11.09 -9.12
N HIS A 102 0.04 -10.10 -9.07
CA HIS A 102 1.14 -9.98 -10.03
C HIS A 102 2.31 -10.95 -9.81
N LYS A 103 2.40 -11.60 -8.64
CA LYS A 103 3.42 -12.64 -8.36
C LYS A 103 3.11 -14.02 -8.98
N VAL A 104 2.10 -14.13 -9.85
CA VAL A 104 1.76 -15.39 -10.56
C VAL A 104 2.65 -15.64 -11.81
N ILE A 105 3.65 -14.78 -12.07
CA ILE A 105 4.65 -15.02 -13.12
C ILE A 105 6.02 -14.95 -12.49
N TYR A 106 6.56 -16.08 -12.02
CA TYR A 106 7.96 -16.54 -12.17
C TYR A 106 8.06 -18.00 -11.70
#